data_AF-A0A9F2MYK7-F1
#
_entry.id   AF-A0A9F2MYK7-F1
#
_cell.length_a   1.000
_cell.length_b   1.000
_cell.length_c   1.000
_cell.angle_alpha   90.00
_cell.angle_beta   90.00
_cell.angle_gamma   90.00
#
_symmetry.space_group_name_H-M   'P 1'
#
loop_
_entity.id
_entity.type
_entity.pdbx_description
1 polymer ?
#
loop_
_entity_poly.entity_id
_entity_poly.type
_entity_poly.pdbx_seq_one_letter_code
_entity_poly.pdbx_strand_id
1 'polypeptide(L)'
;MAGKMLRASLREISAALKKGHVSSTELCQKCLSLIKTTKFLNAYITVTEDIALKQAQASEERYRQGQPLGDLDGVPVAVKDNFSTAGIETTCASKMLKGYIPPYNATVVQKLLDQGAVLLGKTNLDEFAMGSGSTDGAFGPVRNPWSYSRQYKGKCAPTSCAQPEDASWLITGGSSGGSAAAVSSFTCFAALGSDTGGSTRNPASLCGVVGLKPTYGLISRYGLIPLVNSMDVPGILTRCVDDAAAMLGVLGGHDPKDSTTVQDPFCPFQLPNLIDMKNFCIGVPKEYSAAGLSSEILAVWSRAADLFEKAGAKVMEVSLPHTAYSIVCYHVLCAADVASNMARFDGLEYGHRSSADQSTEALIAATRREGFNDVVRGRILSGNYFLLKQNYDNYFIKAQKVRRLIATDFAKLFRSGVDILLTPTTLNQAMSYHEFIKEDNRTRSAQDDIFTQAANMAGLPAVSVPSALSGKGLPIGLQFIGRAFHELQLLMVARWFEKQVQFPVLDLEGIMDPLDTVSHQEKSAFFS
;
A
#
# COMPACT_ATOMS: atom_id res chain seq x y z
N MET A 1 20.36 18.77 -12.91
CA MET A 1 19.52 18.94 -11.70
C MET A 1 18.26 18.06 -11.69
N ALA A 2 17.64 17.78 -12.86
CA ALA A 2 16.33 17.15 -12.96
C ALA A 2 16.18 15.71 -12.41
N GLY A 3 17.14 14.79 -12.63
CA GLY A 3 17.05 13.41 -12.08
C GLY A 3 17.07 13.35 -10.55
N LYS A 4 17.74 14.32 -9.92
CA LYS A 4 17.79 14.48 -8.45
C LYS A 4 16.42 14.83 -7.87
N MET A 5 15.54 15.48 -8.64
CA MET A 5 14.21 15.92 -8.17
C MET A 5 13.22 14.76 -8.04
N LEU A 6 13.26 13.76 -8.93
CA LEU A 6 12.37 12.59 -8.83
C LEU A 6 12.63 11.74 -7.59
N ARG A 7 13.85 11.81 -7.04
CA ARG A 7 14.23 11.13 -5.80
C ARG A 7 13.97 11.97 -4.54
N ALA A 8 13.60 13.24 -4.70
CA ALA A 8 13.36 14.14 -3.58
C ALA A 8 12.08 13.74 -2.81
N SER A 9 12.04 14.16 -1.54
CA SER A 9 10.85 14.05 -0.68
C SER A 9 9.75 15.02 -1.12
N LEU A 10 8.52 14.80 -0.66
CA LEU A 10 7.39 15.71 -0.89
C LEU A 10 7.70 17.12 -0.40
N ARG A 11 8.37 17.24 0.76
CA ARG A 11 8.74 18.54 1.33
C ARG A 11 9.74 19.28 0.46
N GLU A 12 10.75 18.58 -0.07
CA GLU A 12 11.75 19.17 -0.96
C GLU A 12 11.13 19.60 -2.29
N ILE A 13 10.24 18.79 -2.87
CA ILE A 13 9.51 19.14 -4.09
C ILE A 13 8.58 20.33 -3.87
N SER A 14 7.79 20.33 -2.80
CA SER A 14 6.91 21.45 -2.45
C SER A 14 7.71 22.75 -2.32
N ALA A 15 8.87 22.71 -1.66
CA ALA A 15 9.77 23.86 -1.56
C ALA A 15 10.38 24.27 -2.90
N ALA A 16 10.70 23.31 -3.79
CA ALA A 16 11.24 23.59 -5.11
C ALA A 16 10.20 24.23 -6.04
N LEU A 17 8.94 23.75 -6.02
CA LEU A 17 7.81 24.33 -6.74
C LEU A 17 7.53 25.76 -6.27
N LYS A 18 7.45 25.99 -4.95
CA LYS A 18 7.26 27.32 -4.34
C LYS A 18 8.36 28.33 -4.74
N LYS A 19 9.59 27.86 -4.97
CA LYS A 19 10.73 28.70 -5.39
C LYS A 19 10.88 28.82 -6.91
N GLY A 20 10.06 28.14 -7.70
CA GLY A 20 10.19 28.10 -9.16
C GLY A 20 11.45 27.38 -9.66
N HIS A 21 12.08 26.51 -8.84
CA HIS A 21 13.24 25.72 -9.26
C HIS A 21 12.86 24.56 -10.19
N VAL A 22 11.59 24.14 -10.17
CA VAL A 22 10.97 23.15 -11.05
C VAL A 22 9.52 23.56 -11.25
N SER A 23 8.94 23.29 -12.41
CA SER A 23 7.49 23.50 -12.62
C SER A 23 6.70 22.21 -12.41
N SER A 24 5.42 22.34 -12.05
CA SER A 24 4.54 21.17 -11.93
C SER A 24 4.39 20.44 -13.26
N THR A 25 4.33 21.17 -14.37
CA THR A 25 4.25 20.60 -15.72
C THR A 25 5.50 19.77 -16.05
N GLU A 26 6.70 20.29 -15.76
CA GLU A 26 7.95 19.55 -15.95
C GLU A 26 7.96 18.25 -15.12
N LEU A 27 7.55 18.34 -13.85
CA LEU A 27 7.54 17.19 -12.95
C LEU A 27 6.55 16.11 -13.42
N CYS A 28 5.33 16.53 -13.80
CA CYS A 28 4.31 15.65 -14.36
C CYS A 28 4.80 14.95 -15.64
N GLN A 29 5.39 15.68 -16.58
CA GLN A 29 5.92 15.12 -17.83
C GLN A 29 7.01 14.07 -17.59
N LYS A 30 7.90 14.31 -16.62
CA LYS A 30 8.95 13.33 -16.26
C LYS A 30 8.34 12.05 -15.67
N CYS A 31 7.38 12.18 -14.77
CA CYS A 31 6.65 11.03 -14.22
C CYS A 31 5.92 10.24 -15.32
N LEU A 32 5.21 10.93 -16.23
CA LEU A 32 4.52 10.30 -17.36
C LEU A 32 5.49 9.61 -18.32
N SER A 33 6.65 10.21 -18.58
CA SER A 33 7.72 9.58 -19.37
C SER A 33 8.22 8.29 -18.71
N LEU A 34 8.46 8.32 -17.40
CA LEU A 34 8.82 7.12 -16.64
C LEU A 34 7.73 6.06 -16.67
N ILE A 35 6.45 6.43 -16.59
CA ILE A 35 5.32 5.48 -16.73
C ILE A 35 5.39 4.77 -18.08
N LYS A 36 5.69 5.51 -19.17
CA LYS A 36 5.84 4.94 -20.52
C LYS A 36 7.03 3.97 -20.59
N THR A 37 8.19 4.35 -20.06
CA THR A 37 9.40 3.51 -20.06
C THR A 37 9.25 2.28 -19.17
N THR A 38 8.51 2.39 -18.06
CA THR A 38 8.29 1.31 -17.09
C THR A 38 6.98 0.55 -17.29
N LYS A 39 6.34 0.69 -18.47
CA LYS A 39 5.06 0.03 -18.78
C LYS A 39 5.08 -1.48 -18.52
N PHE A 40 6.23 -2.13 -18.69
CA PHE A 40 6.42 -3.56 -18.42
C PHE A 40 6.20 -3.96 -16.95
N LEU A 41 6.25 -3.01 -16.00
CA LEU A 41 5.91 -3.25 -14.60
C LEU A 41 4.40 -3.42 -14.37
N ASN A 42 3.57 -2.93 -15.30
CA ASN A 42 2.11 -2.96 -15.22
C ASN A 42 1.55 -2.34 -13.92
N ALA A 43 2.20 -1.27 -13.43
CA ALA A 43 1.83 -0.59 -12.18
C ALA A 43 0.50 0.18 -12.26
N TYR A 44 0.07 0.58 -13.46
CA TYR A 44 -1.14 1.36 -13.72
C TYR A 44 -2.11 0.59 -14.59
N ILE A 45 -3.40 0.58 -14.22
CA ILE A 45 -4.50 0.14 -15.08
C ILE A 45 -4.86 1.28 -16.06
N THR A 46 -5.03 2.48 -15.51
CA THR A 46 -5.43 3.68 -16.27
C THR A 46 -4.43 4.79 -16.00
N VAL A 47 -3.77 5.29 -17.04
CA VAL A 47 -2.90 6.48 -16.96
C VAL A 47 -3.72 7.68 -17.43
N THR A 48 -3.74 8.75 -16.63
CA THR A 48 -4.59 9.93 -16.88
C THR A 48 -3.77 11.08 -17.43
N GLU A 49 -3.01 10.84 -18.51
CA GLU A 49 -2.03 11.80 -19.08
C GLU A 49 -2.62 13.19 -19.32
N ASP A 50 -3.75 13.28 -20.03
CA ASP A 50 -4.39 14.57 -20.33
C ASP A 50 -4.88 15.30 -19.07
N ILE A 51 -5.45 14.58 -18.12
CA ILE A 51 -5.95 15.14 -16.86
C ILE A 51 -4.77 15.62 -16.00
N ALA A 52 -3.71 14.81 -15.91
CA ALA A 52 -2.52 15.10 -15.14
C ALA A 52 -1.83 16.37 -15.66
N LEU A 53 -1.66 16.48 -16.99
CA LEU A 53 -1.06 17.67 -17.60
C LEU A 53 -1.89 18.93 -17.37
N LYS A 54 -3.22 18.84 -17.48
CA LYS A 54 -4.12 19.97 -17.17
C LYS A 54 -4.04 20.39 -15.70
N GLN A 55 -4.02 19.43 -14.78
CA GLN A 55 -3.86 19.70 -13.34
C GLN A 55 -2.52 20.36 -13.04
N ALA A 56 -1.44 19.89 -13.68
CA ALA A 56 -0.11 20.45 -13.53
C ALA A 56 0.01 21.89 -14.07
N GLN A 57 -0.58 22.16 -15.24
CA GLN A 57 -0.65 23.51 -15.81
C GLN A 57 -1.44 24.46 -14.89
N ALA A 58 -2.57 24.00 -14.35
CA ALA A 58 -3.36 24.79 -13.41
C ALA A 58 -2.59 25.07 -12.10
N SER A 59 -1.79 24.12 -11.62
CA SER A 59 -0.90 24.33 -10.47
C SER A 59 0.16 25.39 -10.77
N GLU A 60 0.78 25.34 -11.95
CA GLU A 60 1.80 26.30 -12.34
C GLU A 60 1.24 27.73 -12.42
N GLU A 61 0.02 27.89 -12.95
CA GLU A 61 -0.66 29.19 -12.94
C GLU A 61 -0.95 29.67 -11.51
N ARG A 62 -1.41 28.79 -10.61
CA ARG A 62 -1.60 29.13 -9.20
C ARG A 62 -0.31 29.59 -8.53
N TYR A 63 0.82 28.91 -8.77
CA TYR A 63 2.12 29.36 -8.27
C TYR A 63 2.52 30.73 -8.83
N ARG A 64 2.31 30.98 -10.13
CA ARG A 64 2.58 32.28 -10.77
C ARG A 64 1.77 33.42 -10.15
N GLN A 65 0.54 33.13 -9.74
CA GLN A 65 -0.36 34.07 -9.07
C GLN A 65 -0.11 34.18 -7.55
N GLY A 66 0.79 33.37 -6.98
CA GLY A 66 1.03 33.31 -5.54
C GLY A 66 -0.10 32.68 -4.73
N GLN A 67 -0.91 31.82 -5.35
CA GLN A 67 -2.11 31.20 -4.76
C GLN A 67 -2.07 29.65 -4.80
N PRO A 68 -1.02 28.99 -4.28
CA PRO A 68 -1.00 27.53 -4.22
C PRO A 68 -2.10 26.99 -3.27
N LEU A 69 -2.71 25.87 -3.62
CA LEU A 69 -3.80 25.25 -2.86
C LEU A 69 -3.34 24.56 -1.57
N GLY A 70 -2.07 24.14 -1.51
CA GLY A 70 -1.55 23.41 -0.37
C GLY A 70 -0.15 22.87 -0.58
N ASP A 71 0.30 22.04 0.34
CA ASP A 71 1.67 21.50 0.31
C ASP A 71 1.88 20.46 -0.79
N LEU A 72 0.80 19.86 -1.31
CA LEU A 72 0.82 18.94 -2.44
C LEU A 72 0.48 19.62 -3.78
N ASP A 73 0.35 20.95 -3.83
CA ASP A 73 -0.05 21.63 -5.07
C ASP A 73 1.02 21.40 -6.15
N GLY A 74 0.61 20.74 -7.23
CA GLY A 74 1.47 20.42 -8.36
C GLY A 74 2.28 19.13 -8.21
N VAL A 75 2.11 18.38 -7.12
CA VAL A 75 2.85 17.15 -6.85
C VAL A 75 2.18 15.93 -7.50
N PRO A 76 2.90 15.13 -8.31
CA PRO A 76 2.35 13.92 -8.91
C PRO A 76 2.09 12.78 -7.90
N VAL A 77 0.85 12.31 -7.86
CA VAL A 77 0.37 11.20 -7.02
C VAL A 77 -0.36 10.15 -7.85
N ALA A 78 -0.46 8.93 -7.32
CA ALA A 78 -1.23 7.84 -7.91
C ALA A 78 -2.28 7.29 -6.95
N VAL A 79 -3.34 6.67 -7.46
CA VAL A 79 -4.45 6.19 -6.62
C VAL A 79 -4.79 4.75 -6.99
N LYS A 80 -4.86 3.83 -6.03
CA LYS A 80 -5.30 2.45 -6.30
C LYS A 80 -6.68 2.40 -6.95
N ASP A 81 -6.85 1.49 -7.91
CA ASP A 81 -8.06 1.43 -8.74
C ASP A 81 -9.31 0.87 -8.04
N ASN A 82 -9.30 0.78 -6.70
CA ASN A 82 -10.50 0.55 -5.89
C ASN A 82 -11.00 1.81 -5.17
N PHE A 83 -10.43 2.98 -5.45
CA PHE A 83 -11.00 4.26 -5.06
C PHE A 83 -11.77 4.87 -6.23
N SER A 84 -13.00 5.30 -5.93
CA SER A 84 -13.85 6.00 -6.89
C SER A 84 -13.23 7.34 -7.26
N THR A 85 -13.14 7.60 -8.56
CA THR A 85 -12.57 8.82 -9.15
C THR A 85 -13.55 9.36 -10.19
N ALA A 86 -14.14 10.53 -9.94
CA ALA A 86 -15.14 11.12 -10.82
C ALA A 86 -14.55 11.34 -12.23
N GLY A 87 -15.23 10.82 -13.25
CA GLY A 87 -14.80 10.95 -14.64
C GLY A 87 -13.59 10.10 -15.05
N ILE A 88 -13.06 9.25 -14.15
CA ILE A 88 -11.96 8.32 -14.43
C ILE A 88 -12.40 6.90 -14.10
N GLU A 89 -12.22 5.98 -15.04
CA GLU A 89 -12.61 4.58 -14.88
C GLU A 89 -12.07 3.97 -13.57
N THR A 90 -12.91 3.20 -12.88
CA THR A 90 -12.57 2.49 -11.64
C THR A 90 -13.00 1.04 -11.76
N THR A 91 -12.04 0.13 -11.87
CA THR A 91 -12.30 -1.27 -12.25
C THR A 91 -12.11 -2.27 -11.11
N CYS A 92 -11.44 -1.88 -10.02
CA CYS A 92 -10.97 -2.82 -8.99
C CYS A 92 -10.14 -3.99 -9.56
N ALA A 93 -9.45 -3.78 -10.68
CA ALA A 93 -8.79 -4.83 -11.47
C ALA A 93 -9.73 -5.98 -11.88
N SER A 94 -11.02 -5.73 -12.02
CA SER A 94 -12.05 -6.73 -12.34
C SER A 94 -12.70 -6.49 -13.68
N LYS A 95 -13.07 -7.57 -14.37
CA LYS A 95 -13.97 -7.47 -15.54
C LYS A 95 -15.35 -6.96 -15.14
N MET A 96 -15.78 -7.21 -13.90
CA MET A 96 -17.07 -6.76 -13.37
C MET A 96 -17.25 -5.23 -13.44
N LEU A 97 -16.18 -4.46 -13.31
CA LEU A 97 -16.23 -3.00 -13.31
C LEU A 97 -15.45 -2.37 -14.48
N LYS A 98 -15.07 -3.16 -15.48
CA LYS A 98 -14.52 -2.61 -16.72
C LYS A 98 -15.57 -1.71 -17.38
N GLY A 99 -15.20 -0.48 -17.68
CA GLY A 99 -16.05 0.59 -18.22
C GLY A 99 -16.82 1.39 -17.16
N TYR A 100 -16.73 1.06 -15.87
CA TYR A 100 -17.41 1.82 -14.82
C TYR A 100 -16.70 3.15 -14.55
N ILE A 101 -17.41 4.25 -14.78
CA ILE A 101 -16.95 5.61 -14.47
C ILE A 101 -17.77 6.12 -13.27
N PRO A 102 -17.18 6.22 -12.07
CA PRO A 102 -17.89 6.69 -10.89
C PRO A 102 -18.41 8.14 -11.07
N PRO A 103 -19.61 8.47 -10.56
CA PRO A 103 -20.14 9.83 -10.62
C PRO A 103 -19.60 10.74 -9.49
N TYR A 104 -18.70 10.24 -8.64
CA TYR A 104 -18.16 10.96 -7.49
C TYR A 104 -16.71 10.54 -7.17
N ASN A 105 -16.00 11.42 -6.46
CA ASN A 105 -14.70 11.11 -5.87
C ASN A 105 -14.86 10.46 -4.51
N ALA A 106 -14.02 9.46 -4.23
CA ALA A 106 -13.73 9.05 -2.86
C ALA A 106 -13.22 10.25 -2.05
N THR A 107 -13.52 10.32 -0.76
CA THR A 107 -13.15 11.48 0.07
C THR A 107 -11.63 11.70 0.07
N VAL A 108 -10.85 10.62 0.14
CA VAL A 108 -9.38 10.68 0.06
C VAL A 108 -8.87 11.23 -1.27
N VAL A 109 -9.54 10.91 -2.38
CA VAL A 109 -9.21 11.46 -3.70
C VAL A 109 -9.54 12.95 -3.73
N GLN A 110 -10.73 13.34 -3.24
CA GLN A 110 -11.14 14.74 -3.19
C GLN A 110 -10.15 15.57 -2.36
N LYS A 111 -9.74 15.10 -1.18
CA LYS A 111 -8.74 15.78 -0.34
C LYS A 111 -7.40 15.99 -1.07
N LEU A 112 -6.96 15.04 -1.89
CA LEU A 112 -5.75 15.22 -2.71
C LEU A 112 -5.95 16.29 -3.80
N LEU A 113 -7.07 16.26 -4.50
CA LEU A 113 -7.41 17.25 -5.53
C LEU A 113 -7.56 18.66 -4.95
N ASP A 114 -8.16 18.78 -3.77
CA ASP A 114 -8.33 20.04 -3.04
C ASP A 114 -6.99 20.63 -2.58
N GLN A 115 -5.96 19.79 -2.39
CA GLN A 115 -4.57 20.21 -2.16
C GLN A 115 -3.80 20.52 -3.45
N GLY A 116 -4.45 20.42 -4.62
CA GLY A 116 -3.82 20.66 -5.92
C GLY A 116 -2.91 19.54 -6.41
N ALA A 117 -3.00 18.34 -5.83
CA ALA A 117 -2.20 17.20 -6.27
C ALA A 117 -2.54 16.80 -7.72
N VAL A 118 -1.52 16.35 -8.45
CA VAL A 118 -1.63 15.94 -9.86
C VAL A 118 -1.82 14.43 -9.92
N LEU A 119 -2.99 13.97 -10.36
CA LEU A 119 -3.33 12.56 -10.44
C LEU A 119 -2.78 11.95 -11.74
N LEU A 120 -1.76 11.10 -11.63
CA LEU A 120 -1.15 10.42 -12.76
C LEU A 120 -1.95 9.23 -13.29
N GLY A 121 -2.77 8.62 -12.44
CA GLY A 121 -3.62 7.51 -12.84
C GLY A 121 -4.05 6.59 -11.72
N LYS A 122 -4.68 5.49 -12.15
CA LYS A 122 -5.21 4.42 -11.31
C LYS A 122 -4.25 3.23 -11.28
N THR A 123 -3.74 2.89 -10.11
CA THR A 123 -2.74 1.81 -9.97
C THR A 123 -3.39 0.43 -9.89
N ASN A 124 -2.70 -0.56 -10.44
CA ASN A 124 -3.14 -1.96 -10.51
C ASN A 124 -3.14 -2.64 -9.12
N LEU A 125 -3.90 -3.73 -8.99
CA LEU A 125 -4.19 -4.44 -7.76
C LEU A 125 -4.63 -5.89 -8.02
N ASP A 126 -4.69 -6.72 -6.98
CA ASP A 126 -5.50 -7.95 -7.03
C ASP A 126 -7.00 -7.62 -7.15
N GLU A 127 -7.75 -8.46 -7.86
CA GLU A 127 -9.17 -8.24 -8.12
C GLU A 127 -9.95 -7.98 -6.82
N PHE A 128 -10.65 -6.84 -6.74
CA PHE A 128 -11.37 -6.39 -5.53
C PHE A 128 -10.53 -6.42 -4.24
N ALA A 129 -9.23 -6.17 -4.37
CA ALA A 129 -8.25 -6.21 -3.28
C ALA A 129 -8.04 -7.61 -2.65
N MET A 130 -8.43 -8.70 -3.33
CA MET A 130 -8.39 -10.07 -2.82
C MET A 130 -7.14 -10.85 -3.24
N GLY A 131 -5.99 -10.53 -2.66
CA GLY A 131 -4.74 -11.27 -2.85
C GLY A 131 -3.55 -10.63 -2.16
N SER A 132 -2.42 -11.34 -2.20
CA SER A 132 -1.16 -10.96 -1.55
C SER A 132 0.00 -10.76 -2.53
N GLY A 133 -0.24 -10.80 -3.85
CA GLY A 133 0.81 -10.73 -4.87
C GLY A 133 0.60 -9.71 -5.99
N SER A 134 -0.60 -9.12 -6.10
CA SER A 134 -1.04 -8.33 -7.26
C SER A 134 -0.92 -9.11 -8.58
N THR A 135 -1.34 -10.38 -8.54
CA THR A 135 -1.26 -11.33 -9.66
C THR A 135 -2.60 -11.77 -10.20
N ASP A 136 -3.66 -11.66 -9.40
CA ASP A 136 -4.94 -12.32 -9.68
C ASP A 136 -5.97 -11.38 -10.38
N GLY A 137 -5.55 -10.16 -10.72
CA GLY A 137 -6.36 -9.15 -11.41
C GLY A 137 -6.56 -9.40 -12.91
N ALA A 138 -7.69 -8.96 -13.45
CA ALA A 138 -8.05 -9.12 -14.86
C ALA A 138 -7.15 -8.35 -15.85
N PHE A 139 -6.35 -7.40 -15.35
CA PHE A 139 -5.44 -6.56 -16.13
C PHE A 139 -3.99 -7.08 -16.11
N GLY A 140 -3.80 -8.32 -15.65
CA GLY A 140 -2.48 -8.96 -15.58
C GLY A 140 -1.68 -8.57 -14.33
N PRO A 141 -0.61 -9.31 -14.04
CA PRO A 141 0.14 -9.14 -12.81
C PRO A 141 0.98 -7.86 -12.81
N VAL A 142 1.31 -7.38 -11.60
CA VAL A 142 2.26 -6.29 -11.39
C VAL A 142 3.64 -6.86 -11.10
N ARG A 143 4.66 -6.40 -11.84
CA ARG A 143 6.05 -6.85 -11.66
C ARG A 143 6.79 -5.94 -10.68
N ASN A 144 7.61 -6.53 -9.81
CA ASN A 144 8.38 -5.78 -8.82
C ASN A 144 9.53 -5.01 -9.48
N PRO A 145 9.66 -3.68 -9.26
CA PRO A 145 10.79 -2.91 -9.78
C PRO A 145 12.15 -3.50 -9.40
N TRP A 146 12.28 -4.10 -8.21
CA TRP A 146 13.53 -4.70 -7.74
C TRP A 146 14.00 -5.88 -8.57
N SER A 147 13.13 -6.55 -9.33
CA SER A 147 13.52 -7.58 -10.30
C SER A 147 14.47 -7.07 -11.37
N TYR A 148 14.44 -5.76 -11.64
CA TYR A 148 15.21 -5.10 -12.69
C TYR A 148 16.34 -4.22 -12.12
N SER A 149 16.55 -4.29 -10.80
CA SER A 149 17.55 -3.49 -10.11
C SER A 149 18.96 -4.04 -10.29
N ARG A 150 19.97 -3.16 -10.31
CA ARG A 150 21.38 -3.60 -10.27
C ARG A 150 21.70 -4.37 -8.99
N GLN A 151 21.08 -3.96 -7.87
CA GLN A 151 21.26 -4.60 -6.56
C GLN A 151 20.88 -6.09 -6.59
N TYR A 152 19.83 -6.45 -7.32
CA TYR A 152 19.37 -7.83 -7.48
C TYR A 152 20.14 -8.56 -8.58
N LYS A 153 20.20 -7.98 -9.79
CA LYS A 153 20.85 -8.61 -10.95
C LYS A 153 22.33 -8.91 -10.73
N GLY A 154 23.06 -8.03 -10.04
CA GLY A 154 24.47 -8.24 -9.72
C GLY A 154 24.73 -9.42 -8.78
N LYS A 155 23.72 -9.91 -8.07
CA LYS A 155 23.82 -11.02 -7.11
C LYS A 155 23.15 -12.31 -7.60
N CYS A 156 22.28 -12.23 -8.59
CA CYS A 156 21.73 -13.39 -9.26
C CYS A 156 22.63 -13.77 -10.44
N ALA A 157 23.45 -14.82 -10.27
CA ALA A 157 24.24 -15.37 -11.36
C ALA A 157 23.33 -15.75 -12.55
N PRO A 158 23.73 -15.51 -13.81
CA PRO A 158 23.02 -16.04 -14.96
C PRO A 158 23.08 -17.57 -14.87
N THR A 159 22.01 -18.21 -14.41
CA THR A 159 21.91 -19.67 -14.51
C THR A 159 21.92 -20.01 -16.00
N SER A 160 22.87 -20.86 -16.41
CA SER A 160 23.14 -21.28 -17.80
C SER A 160 21.99 -22.02 -18.50
N CYS A 161 20.82 -22.08 -17.88
CA CYS A 161 19.61 -22.68 -18.41
C CYS A 161 18.60 -21.56 -18.65
N ALA A 162 18.02 -21.50 -19.85
CA ALA A 162 16.94 -20.57 -20.17
C ALA A 162 15.82 -20.71 -19.13
N GLN A 163 15.75 -19.78 -18.19
CA GLN A 163 14.68 -19.69 -17.21
C GLN A 163 13.39 -19.36 -17.98
N PRO A 164 12.23 -19.96 -17.61
CA PRO A 164 10.95 -19.51 -18.14
C PRO A 164 10.80 -17.99 -17.95
N GLU A 165 10.19 -17.28 -18.90
CA GLU A 165 9.97 -15.83 -18.81
C GLU A 165 9.26 -15.44 -17.50
N ASP A 166 8.38 -16.31 -16.99
CA ASP A 166 7.66 -16.16 -15.72
C ASP A 166 8.50 -16.38 -14.45
N ALA A 167 9.70 -16.97 -14.57
CA ALA A 167 10.67 -17.09 -13.49
C ALA A 167 11.62 -15.88 -13.42
N SER A 168 11.57 -14.98 -14.42
CA SER A 168 12.50 -13.85 -14.55
C SER A 168 12.19 -12.65 -13.65
N TRP A 169 11.02 -12.62 -13.01
CA TRP A 169 10.57 -11.47 -12.22
C TRP A 169 9.83 -11.88 -10.93
N LEU A 170 9.76 -10.93 -10.01
CA LEU A 170 9.29 -11.10 -8.63
C LEU A 170 7.95 -10.40 -8.42
N ILE A 171 7.14 -10.92 -7.52
CA ILE A 171 5.87 -10.29 -7.12
C ILE A 171 6.10 -9.00 -6.33
N THR A 172 5.11 -8.11 -6.37
CA THR A 172 5.13 -6.82 -5.64
C THR A 172 4.56 -6.92 -4.24
N GLY A 173 4.01 -8.07 -3.85
CA GLY A 173 3.06 -8.13 -2.75
C GLY A 173 1.68 -7.65 -3.17
N GLY A 174 0.73 -7.66 -2.25
CA GLY A 174 -0.66 -7.38 -2.61
C GLY A 174 -1.55 -7.04 -1.44
N SER A 175 -2.69 -6.40 -1.69
CA SER A 175 -3.24 -6.11 -3.02
C SER A 175 -2.88 -4.74 -3.60
N SER A 176 -2.11 -3.90 -2.91
CA SER A 176 -1.70 -2.56 -3.42
C SER A 176 -0.35 -2.57 -4.15
N GLY A 177 -0.02 -3.65 -4.87
CA GLY A 177 1.28 -3.82 -5.51
C GLY A 177 1.56 -2.81 -6.62
N GLY A 178 0.53 -2.41 -7.39
CA GLY A 178 0.67 -1.32 -8.37
C GLY A 178 1.05 0.01 -7.72
N SER A 179 0.47 0.34 -6.57
CA SER A 179 0.80 1.54 -5.80
C SER A 179 2.24 1.49 -5.29
N ALA A 180 2.69 0.35 -4.77
CA ALA A 180 4.06 0.17 -4.28
C ALA A 180 5.08 0.23 -5.41
N ALA A 181 4.81 -0.44 -6.54
CA ALA A 181 5.65 -0.40 -7.73
C ALA A 181 5.75 1.02 -8.29
N ALA A 182 4.64 1.76 -8.34
CA ALA A 182 4.61 3.13 -8.84
C ALA A 182 5.51 4.08 -8.02
N VAL A 183 5.44 4.00 -6.68
CA VAL A 183 6.27 4.81 -5.77
C VAL A 183 7.74 4.39 -5.84
N SER A 184 7.99 3.08 -5.84
CA SER A 184 9.34 2.49 -5.86
C SER A 184 10.09 2.82 -7.15
N SER A 185 9.39 2.86 -8.29
CA SER A 185 9.94 3.21 -9.61
C SER A 185 9.97 4.71 -9.93
N PHE A 186 9.69 5.59 -8.95
CA PHE A 186 9.68 7.05 -9.10
C PHE A 186 8.68 7.58 -10.13
N THR A 187 7.71 6.77 -10.54
CA THR A 187 6.63 7.22 -11.44
C THR A 187 5.67 8.17 -10.73
N CYS A 188 5.63 8.18 -9.39
CA CYS A 188 4.91 9.15 -8.58
C CYS A 188 5.67 9.44 -7.26
N PHE A 189 5.25 10.44 -6.50
CA PHE A 189 5.85 10.76 -5.19
C PHE A 189 5.16 10.06 -4.02
N ALA A 190 3.86 9.88 -4.13
CA ALA A 190 3.05 9.15 -3.17
C ALA A 190 1.90 8.43 -3.89
N ALA A 191 1.42 7.35 -3.30
CA ALA A 191 0.26 6.65 -3.79
C ALA A 191 -0.72 6.28 -2.68
N LEU A 192 -2.02 6.32 -2.99
CA LEU A 192 -3.04 5.71 -2.15
C LEU A 192 -3.08 4.20 -2.40
N GLY A 193 -3.00 3.43 -1.33
CA GLY A 193 -3.32 2.00 -1.28
C GLY A 193 -4.57 1.76 -0.45
N SER A 194 -4.90 0.49 -0.23
CA SER A 194 -5.85 0.08 0.82
C SER A 194 -5.28 -1.11 1.58
N ASP A 195 -5.61 -1.22 2.86
CA ASP A 195 -5.10 -2.24 3.76
C ASP A 195 -6.23 -2.86 4.58
N THR A 196 -6.58 -4.10 4.23
CA THR A 196 -7.61 -4.89 4.93
C THR A 196 -6.97 -5.95 5.83
N GLY A 197 -5.86 -6.55 5.40
CA GLY A 197 -5.13 -7.57 6.15
C GLY A 197 -3.61 -7.43 6.09
N GLY A 198 -3.09 -6.35 5.53
CA GLY A 198 -1.67 -6.21 5.15
C GLY A 198 -1.46 -5.53 3.81
N SER A 199 -2.53 -5.25 3.07
CA SER A 199 -2.48 -4.91 1.65
C SER A 199 -1.79 -3.60 1.26
N THR A 200 -1.33 -2.81 2.23
CA THR A 200 -0.40 -1.69 2.02
C THR A 200 0.99 -2.00 2.57
N ARG A 201 1.09 -2.64 3.74
CA ARG A 201 2.35 -2.94 4.42
C ARG A 201 3.15 -4.06 3.75
N ASN A 202 2.49 -5.15 3.36
CA ASN A 202 3.09 -6.25 2.62
C ASN A 202 3.76 -5.77 1.32
N PRO A 203 3.06 -5.09 0.39
CA PRO A 203 3.71 -4.62 -0.83
C PRO A 203 4.76 -3.52 -0.57
N ALA A 204 4.59 -2.72 0.48
CA ALA A 204 5.62 -1.75 0.87
C ALA A 204 6.94 -2.43 1.29
N SER A 205 6.87 -3.50 2.10
CA SER A 205 8.02 -4.33 2.46
C SER A 205 8.70 -4.90 1.23
N LEU A 206 7.94 -5.53 0.33
CA LEU A 206 8.48 -6.24 -0.83
C LEU A 206 9.00 -5.32 -1.94
N CYS A 207 8.51 -4.09 -2.05
CA CYS A 207 8.97 -3.10 -3.01
C CYS A 207 9.95 -2.07 -2.43
N GLY A 208 10.34 -2.20 -1.16
CA GLY A 208 11.32 -1.31 -0.53
C GLY A 208 10.84 0.13 -0.43
N VAL A 209 9.57 0.33 -0.04
CA VAL A 209 8.97 1.65 0.21
C VAL A 209 8.32 1.69 1.59
N VAL A 210 7.97 2.89 2.07
CA VAL A 210 7.23 3.06 3.33
C VAL A 210 5.74 2.87 3.08
N GLY A 211 5.11 2.01 3.88
CA GLY A 211 3.67 1.72 3.79
C GLY A 211 2.98 1.93 5.13
N LEU A 212 2.17 2.98 5.23
CA LEU A 212 1.41 3.31 6.43
C LEU A 212 -0.05 2.89 6.28
N LYS A 213 -0.52 2.10 7.25
CA LYS A 213 -1.93 1.89 7.54
C LYS A 213 -2.29 2.68 8.81
N PRO A 214 -3.05 3.78 8.71
CA PRO A 214 -3.50 4.55 9.88
C PRO A 214 -4.50 3.77 10.75
N THR A 215 -4.90 4.37 11.87
CA THR A 215 -5.95 3.84 12.74
C THR A 215 -7.25 3.71 11.96
N TYR A 216 -7.99 2.62 12.17
CA TYR A 216 -9.32 2.46 11.59
C TYR A 216 -10.22 3.60 12.07
N GLY A 217 -10.85 4.32 11.13
CA GLY A 217 -11.67 5.50 11.41
C GLY A 217 -10.92 6.83 11.39
N LEU A 218 -9.60 6.86 11.21
CA LEU A 218 -8.86 8.13 11.06
C LEU A 218 -8.97 8.74 9.65
N ILE A 219 -9.05 7.90 8.62
CA ILE A 219 -9.23 8.31 7.22
C ILE A 219 -10.53 7.70 6.71
N SER A 220 -11.32 8.53 6.01
CA SER A 220 -12.60 8.14 5.41
C SER A 220 -12.47 7.01 4.38
N ARG A 221 -13.39 6.06 4.47
CA ARG A 221 -13.62 4.97 3.51
C ARG A 221 -14.69 5.33 2.47
N TYR A 222 -15.28 6.52 2.52
CA TYR A 222 -16.27 6.92 1.51
C TYR A 222 -15.64 6.91 0.10
N GLY A 223 -16.26 6.14 -0.79
CA GLY A 223 -15.81 5.90 -2.17
C GLY A 223 -14.65 4.91 -2.33
N LEU A 224 -14.13 4.33 -1.25
CA LEU A 224 -13.34 3.09 -1.31
C LEU A 224 -14.32 1.93 -1.54
N ILE A 225 -14.14 1.19 -2.63
CA ILE A 225 -14.94 -0.01 -2.92
C ILE A 225 -14.50 -1.09 -1.91
N PRO A 226 -15.40 -1.55 -1.02
CA PRO A 226 -15.00 -2.26 0.19
C PRO A 226 -14.67 -3.73 -0.06
N LEU A 227 -13.73 -4.25 0.73
CA LEU A 227 -13.47 -5.67 0.91
C LEU A 227 -14.08 -6.15 2.24
N VAL A 228 -13.60 -5.62 3.38
CA VAL A 228 -14.12 -5.90 4.73
C VAL A 228 -14.39 -4.58 5.43
N ASN A 229 -15.66 -4.20 5.58
CA ASN A 229 -16.03 -2.86 6.06
C ASN A 229 -15.43 -2.54 7.43
N SER A 230 -15.33 -3.55 8.28
CA SER A 230 -14.82 -3.40 9.65
C SER A 230 -13.29 -3.43 9.76
N MET A 231 -12.55 -3.53 8.65
CA MET A 231 -11.08 -3.64 8.64
C MET A 231 -10.39 -2.83 7.54
N ASP A 232 -11.12 -2.44 6.49
CA ASP A 232 -10.59 -1.64 5.39
C ASP A 232 -10.11 -0.28 5.90
N VAL A 233 -8.87 0.06 5.56
CA VAL A 233 -8.30 1.39 5.82
C VAL A 233 -7.62 1.88 4.53
N PRO A 234 -7.87 3.11 4.07
CA PRO A 234 -7.04 3.74 3.05
C PRO A 234 -5.59 3.81 3.53
N GLY A 235 -4.68 3.22 2.75
CA GLY A 235 -3.27 3.15 3.03
C GLY A 235 -2.48 4.21 2.28
N ILE A 236 -1.29 4.54 2.79
CA ILE A 236 -0.39 5.53 2.23
C ILE A 236 0.92 4.83 1.87
N LEU A 237 1.37 4.96 0.62
CA LEU A 237 2.68 4.50 0.17
C LEU A 237 3.54 5.68 -0.26
N THR A 238 4.76 5.75 0.28
CA THR A 238 5.73 6.83 0.06
C THR A 238 7.15 6.29 0.12
N ARG A 239 8.16 7.09 -0.22
CA ARG A 239 9.57 6.66 -0.15
C ARG A 239 10.22 6.90 1.21
N CYS A 240 9.66 7.77 2.04
CA CYS A 240 10.16 8.03 3.39
C CYS A 240 9.05 8.30 4.41
N VAL A 241 9.37 8.16 5.68
CA VAL A 241 8.40 8.34 6.78
C VAL A 241 7.88 9.77 6.89
N ASP A 242 8.73 10.77 6.61
CA ASP A 242 8.32 12.18 6.59
C ASP A 242 7.22 12.44 5.52
N ASP A 243 7.31 11.78 4.36
CA ASP A 243 6.30 11.89 3.30
C ASP A 243 5.00 11.17 3.68
N ALA A 244 5.08 10.02 4.37
CA ALA A 244 3.90 9.34 4.90
C ALA A 244 3.14 10.22 5.91
N ALA A 245 3.87 10.96 6.77
CA ALA A 245 3.29 11.90 7.72
C ALA A 245 2.60 13.08 7.02
N ALA A 246 3.23 13.64 5.97
CA ALA A 246 2.64 14.72 5.18
C ALA A 246 1.34 14.28 4.49
N MET A 247 1.34 13.09 3.87
CA MET A 247 0.14 12.51 3.27
C MET A 247 -0.96 12.25 4.30
N LEU A 248 -0.61 11.74 5.48
CA LEU A 248 -1.58 11.55 6.57
C LEU A 248 -2.20 12.89 7.01
N GLY A 249 -1.39 13.95 7.09
CA GLY A 249 -1.83 15.31 7.38
C GLY A 249 -2.93 15.81 6.44
N VAL A 250 -2.83 15.48 5.15
CA VAL A 250 -3.83 15.83 4.13
C VAL A 250 -5.09 14.97 4.25
N LEU A 251 -4.94 13.67 4.49
CA LEU A 251 -6.02 12.70 4.35
C LEU A 251 -6.85 12.50 5.63
N GLY A 252 -6.23 12.70 6.80
CA GLY A 252 -6.83 12.43 8.11
C GLY A 252 -8.02 13.34 8.45
N GLY A 253 -8.87 12.85 9.35
CA GLY A 253 -9.97 13.61 9.95
C GLY A 253 -11.36 13.14 9.53
N HIS A 254 -12.34 13.56 10.34
CA HIS A 254 -13.75 13.24 10.20
C HIS A 254 -14.30 13.52 8.79
N ASP A 255 -15.15 12.61 8.31
CA ASP A 255 -15.92 12.78 7.08
C ASP A 255 -17.40 12.47 7.35
N PRO A 256 -18.32 13.44 7.20
CA PRO A 256 -19.74 13.20 7.42
C PRO A 256 -20.36 12.17 6.47
N LYS A 257 -19.69 11.83 5.36
CA LYS A 257 -20.13 10.78 4.41
C LYS A 257 -19.72 9.38 4.84
N ASP A 258 -18.89 9.24 5.87
CA ASP A 258 -18.47 7.97 6.44
C ASP A 258 -18.71 7.94 7.95
N SER A 259 -19.80 7.27 8.34
CA SER A 259 -20.22 7.11 9.74
C SER A 259 -19.21 6.33 10.62
N THR A 260 -18.15 5.77 10.03
CA THR A 260 -17.09 5.08 10.76
C THR A 260 -15.86 5.93 11.03
N THR A 261 -15.80 7.16 10.50
CA THR A 261 -14.75 8.10 10.89
C THR A 261 -14.98 8.61 12.30
N VAL A 262 -13.89 8.77 13.06
CA VAL A 262 -13.98 9.36 14.41
C VAL A 262 -14.29 10.84 14.31
N GLN A 263 -15.07 11.34 15.26
CA GLN A 263 -15.46 12.75 15.33
C GLN A 263 -14.40 13.64 15.99
N ASP A 264 -13.44 13.04 16.69
CA ASP A 264 -12.33 13.78 17.29
C ASP A 264 -11.57 14.56 16.20
N PRO A 265 -11.25 15.85 16.44
CA PRO A 265 -10.54 16.65 15.46
C PRO A 265 -9.15 16.06 15.23
N PHE A 266 -8.81 15.90 13.95
CA PHE A 266 -7.46 15.52 13.56
C PHE A 266 -6.64 16.78 13.26
N CYS A 267 -5.55 16.95 13.98
CA CYS A 267 -4.58 18.00 13.73
C CYS A 267 -3.38 17.41 12.96
N PRO A 268 -3.10 17.87 11.73
CA PRO A 268 -1.87 17.51 11.03
C PRO A 268 -0.64 17.86 11.89
N PHE A 269 0.39 17.03 11.81
CA PHE A 269 1.61 17.20 12.60
C PHE A 269 2.86 17.11 11.74
N GLN A 270 3.95 17.71 12.23
CA GLN A 270 5.28 17.55 11.68
C GLN A 270 6.13 16.70 12.63
N LEU A 271 6.95 15.83 12.07
CA LEU A 271 7.85 15.00 12.86
C LEU A 271 9.03 15.85 13.40
N PRO A 272 9.33 15.78 14.70
CA PRO A 272 10.43 16.55 15.30
C PRO A 272 11.77 16.11 14.72
N ASN A 273 12.68 17.07 14.49
CA ASN A 273 13.99 16.81 13.86
C ASN A 273 14.86 15.85 14.67
N LEU A 274 14.86 16.01 15.99
CA LEU A 274 15.53 15.15 16.96
C LEU A 274 14.47 14.30 17.67
N ILE A 275 14.68 12.99 17.68
CA ILE A 275 13.83 12.03 18.37
C ILE A 275 14.70 11.30 19.39
N ASP A 276 14.41 11.49 20.66
CA ASP A 276 15.10 10.81 21.76
C ASP A 276 14.38 9.49 22.07
N MET A 277 15.10 8.38 21.94
CA MET A 277 14.56 7.04 22.13
C MET A 277 14.48 6.61 23.61
N LYS A 278 15.12 7.33 24.55
CA LYS A 278 15.21 6.95 25.97
C LYS A 278 13.87 6.73 26.68
N ASN A 279 12.83 7.41 26.22
CA ASN A 279 11.50 7.36 26.84
C ASN A 279 10.54 6.38 26.15
N PHE A 280 11.02 5.61 25.18
CA PHE A 280 10.18 4.65 24.47
C PHE A 280 10.36 3.23 24.99
N CYS A 281 9.25 2.51 25.07
CA CYS A 281 9.19 1.09 25.34
C CYS A 281 8.79 0.33 24.07
N ILE A 282 9.70 -0.49 23.54
CA ILE A 282 9.53 -1.28 22.33
C ILE A 282 9.27 -2.73 22.70
N GLY A 283 8.10 -3.25 22.33
CA GLY A 283 7.73 -4.65 22.51
C GLY A 283 8.14 -5.51 21.31
N VAL A 284 8.73 -6.67 21.58
CA VAL A 284 9.08 -7.69 20.58
C VAL A 284 8.23 -8.94 20.85
N PRO A 285 7.20 -9.25 20.03
CA PRO A 285 6.26 -10.33 20.35
C PRO A 285 6.85 -11.71 20.03
N LYS A 286 6.90 -12.59 21.03
CA LYS A 286 7.47 -13.93 20.87
C LYS A 286 6.73 -14.81 19.86
N GLU A 287 5.42 -14.60 19.70
CA GLU A 287 4.59 -15.35 18.75
C GLU A 287 4.93 -15.05 17.28
N TYR A 288 5.71 -13.99 17.00
CA TYR A 288 6.06 -13.57 15.64
C TYR A 288 7.35 -14.23 15.12
N SER A 289 8.01 -15.04 15.95
CA SER A 289 8.99 -16.04 15.50
C SER A 289 8.26 -17.23 14.86
N ALA A 290 7.52 -16.96 13.79
CA ALA A 290 6.62 -17.90 13.14
C ALA A 290 7.36 -18.89 12.22
N ALA A 291 6.73 -20.04 11.97
CA ALA A 291 7.22 -21.00 11.00
C ALA A 291 7.35 -20.37 9.60
N GLY A 292 8.46 -20.63 8.92
CA GLY A 292 8.73 -20.08 7.59
C GLY A 292 9.39 -18.69 7.58
N LEU A 293 9.63 -18.06 8.75
CA LEU A 293 10.38 -16.83 8.85
C LEU A 293 11.84 -17.06 8.42
N SER A 294 12.31 -16.32 7.41
CA SER A 294 13.68 -16.47 6.94
C SER A 294 14.71 -16.04 7.99
N SER A 295 15.85 -16.72 8.01
CA SER A 295 16.96 -16.37 8.91
C SER A 295 17.50 -14.96 8.67
N GLU A 296 17.43 -14.46 7.43
CA GLU A 296 17.83 -13.10 7.09
C GLU A 296 16.90 -12.06 7.73
N ILE A 297 15.58 -12.27 7.67
CA ILE A 297 14.61 -11.36 8.30
C ILE A 297 14.71 -11.44 9.82
N LEU A 298 14.87 -12.64 10.40
CA LEU A 298 15.12 -12.79 11.84
C LEU A 298 16.36 -12.01 12.27
N ALA A 299 17.45 -12.09 11.51
CA ALA A 299 18.67 -11.35 11.80
C ALA A 299 18.48 -9.83 11.69
N VAL A 300 17.72 -9.34 10.69
CA VAL A 300 17.37 -7.91 10.56
C VAL A 300 16.51 -7.45 11.73
N TRP A 301 15.52 -8.25 12.13
CA TRP A 301 14.63 -7.95 13.25
C TRP A 301 15.38 -7.88 14.58
N SER A 302 16.28 -8.84 14.85
CA SER A 302 17.15 -8.82 16.03
C SER A 302 18.06 -7.59 16.04
N ARG A 303 18.71 -7.25 14.91
CA ARG A 303 19.54 -6.04 14.84
C ARG A 303 18.76 -4.76 15.07
N ALA A 304 17.50 -4.71 14.62
CA ALA A 304 16.64 -3.57 14.87
C ALA A 304 16.32 -3.40 16.36
N ALA A 305 16.05 -4.50 17.07
CA ALA A 305 15.91 -4.48 18.53
C ALA A 305 17.18 -3.94 19.21
N ASP A 306 18.37 -4.42 18.81
CA ASP A 306 19.65 -3.94 19.34
C ASP A 306 19.88 -2.44 19.08
N LEU A 307 19.46 -1.93 17.92
CA LEU A 307 19.57 -0.51 17.61
C LEU A 307 18.73 0.34 18.56
N PHE A 308 17.49 -0.08 18.86
CA PHE A 308 16.64 0.62 19.82
C PHE A 308 17.21 0.59 21.22
N GLU A 309 17.71 -0.56 21.68
CA GLU A 309 18.33 -0.70 23.00
C GLU A 309 19.57 0.19 23.13
N LYS A 310 20.47 0.20 22.13
CA LYS A 310 21.65 1.07 22.08
C LYS A 310 21.29 2.56 22.09
N ALA A 311 20.14 2.92 21.53
CA ALA A 311 19.62 4.28 21.54
C ALA A 311 18.98 4.68 22.88
N GLY A 312 18.89 3.75 23.84
CA GLY A 312 18.36 3.95 25.17
C GLY A 312 16.88 3.61 25.33
N ALA A 313 16.20 3.12 24.30
CA ALA A 313 14.83 2.63 24.45
C ALA A 313 14.81 1.37 25.30
N LYS A 314 13.75 1.19 26.09
CA LYS A 314 13.48 -0.08 26.77
C LYS A 314 12.96 -1.08 25.74
N VAL A 315 13.72 -2.13 25.44
CA VAL A 315 13.28 -3.22 24.57
C VAL A 315 12.89 -4.41 25.43
N MET A 316 11.72 -5.00 25.19
CA MET A 316 11.25 -6.14 25.98
C MET A 316 10.48 -7.15 25.14
N GLU A 317 10.67 -8.43 25.44
CA GLU A 317 9.83 -9.49 24.92
C GLU A 317 8.40 -9.37 25.48
N VAL A 318 7.40 -9.57 24.61
CA VAL A 318 5.98 -9.48 24.95
C VAL A 318 5.20 -10.65 24.36
N SER A 319 3.95 -10.82 24.80
CA SER A 319 3.11 -11.95 24.39
C SER A 319 1.75 -11.46 23.89
N LEU A 320 1.36 -11.92 22.70
CA LEU A 320 0.07 -11.70 22.06
C LEU A 320 -0.50 -13.07 21.61
N PRO A 321 -0.92 -13.93 22.54
CA PRO A 321 -1.16 -15.35 22.25
C PRO A 321 -2.25 -15.60 21.21
N HIS A 322 -3.19 -14.67 21.01
CA HIS A 322 -4.28 -14.86 20.07
C HIS A 322 -3.96 -14.42 18.64
N THR A 323 -2.82 -13.77 18.38
CA THR A 323 -2.46 -13.30 17.01
C THR A 323 -2.28 -14.46 16.03
N ALA A 324 -1.87 -15.64 16.52
CA ALA A 324 -1.78 -16.87 15.73
C ALA A 324 -3.14 -17.28 15.11
N TYR A 325 -4.27 -16.87 15.70
CA TYR A 325 -5.61 -17.14 15.16
C TYR A 325 -6.09 -16.09 14.16
N SER A 326 -5.30 -15.05 13.89
CA SER A 326 -5.70 -13.96 12.99
C SER A 326 -6.02 -14.47 11.58
N ILE A 327 -5.19 -15.35 11.00
CA ILE A 327 -5.42 -15.90 9.65
C ILE A 327 -6.79 -16.58 9.51
N VAL A 328 -7.13 -17.49 10.43
CA VAL A 328 -8.40 -18.22 10.37
C VAL A 328 -9.59 -17.32 10.68
N CYS A 329 -9.44 -16.39 11.64
CA CYS A 329 -10.46 -15.41 11.98
C CYS A 329 -10.73 -14.46 10.79
N TYR A 330 -9.69 -13.99 10.12
CA TYR A 330 -9.78 -13.10 8.97
C TYR A 330 -10.50 -13.78 7.83
N HIS A 331 -10.16 -15.05 7.53
CA HIS A 331 -10.78 -15.79 6.45
C HIS A 331 -12.32 -15.85 6.59
N VAL A 332 -12.83 -16.13 7.80
CA VAL A 332 -14.28 -16.18 8.06
C VAL A 332 -14.91 -14.80 7.93
N LEU A 333 -14.35 -13.79 8.59
CA LEU A 333 -14.91 -12.43 8.58
C LEU A 333 -14.86 -11.79 7.19
N CYS A 334 -13.74 -11.97 6.48
CA CYS A 334 -13.57 -11.48 5.12
C CYS A 334 -14.54 -12.15 4.16
N ALA A 335 -14.67 -13.48 4.18
CA ALA A 335 -15.60 -14.16 3.31
C ALA A 335 -17.06 -13.71 3.56
N ALA A 336 -17.46 -13.57 4.82
CA ALA A 336 -18.79 -13.08 5.20
C ALA A 336 -19.07 -11.66 4.67
N ASP A 337 -18.15 -10.71 4.90
CA ASP A 337 -18.29 -9.34 4.39
C ASP A 337 -18.28 -9.33 2.85
N VAL A 338 -17.46 -10.14 2.20
CA VAL A 338 -17.40 -10.25 0.73
C VAL A 338 -18.73 -10.75 0.15
N ALA A 339 -19.34 -11.77 0.75
CA ALA A 339 -20.64 -12.27 0.30
C ALA A 339 -21.72 -11.17 0.31
N SER A 340 -21.70 -10.31 1.34
CA SER A 340 -22.62 -9.17 1.44
C SER A 340 -22.22 -8.00 0.52
N ASN A 341 -20.99 -7.53 0.59
CA ASN A 341 -20.50 -6.35 -0.14
C ASN A 341 -20.58 -6.53 -1.66
N MET A 342 -20.25 -7.73 -2.15
CA MET A 342 -20.25 -8.03 -3.58
C MET A 342 -21.65 -8.31 -4.14
N ALA A 343 -22.70 -8.38 -3.31
CA ALA A 343 -24.05 -8.65 -3.78
C ALA A 343 -24.59 -7.56 -4.71
N ARG A 344 -24.10 -6.31 -4.57
CA ARG A 344 -24.48 -5.15 -5.40
C ARG A 344 -24.04 -5.22 -6.86
N PHE A 345 -23.13 -6.13 -7.21
CA PHE A 345 -22.62 -6.27 -8.57
C PHE A 345 -23.44 -7.35 -9.29
N ASP A 346 -24.50 -6.91 -9.94
CA ASP A 346 -25.52 -7.73 -10.60
C ASP A 346 -25.74 -7.37 -12.08
N GLY A 347 -25.13 -6.28 -12.55
CA GLY A 347 -25.23 -5.78 -13.93
C GLY A 347 -26.51 -4.99 -14.23
N LEU A 348 -27.29 -4.62 -13.20
CA LEU A 348 -28.52 -3.85 -13.38
C LEU A 348 -28.26 -2.35 -13.44
N GLU A 349 -27.56 -1.81 -12.44
CA GLU A 349 -27.31 -0.37 -12.33
C GLU A 349 -26.00 0.07 -12.99
N TYR A 350 -24.95 -0.75 -12.90
CA TYR A 350 -23.62 -0.44 -13.41
C TYR A 350 -22.74 -1.69 -13.57
N GLY A 351 -21.62 -1.54 -14.27
CA GLY A 351 -20.63 -2.60 -14.47
C GLY A 351 -21.00 -3.56 -15.60
N HIS A 352 -20.38 -4.74 -15.58
CA HIS A 352 -20.61 -5.80 -16.55
C HIS A 352 -22.07 -6.29 -16.50
N ARG A 353 -22.65 -6.56 -17.67
CA ARG A 353 -23.98 -7.17 -17.81
C ARG A 353 -23.91 -8.27 -18.86
N SER A 354 -24.27 -9.48 -18.47
CA SER A 354 -24.36 -10.62 -19.39
C SER A 354 -25.47 -10.41 -20.43
N SER A 355 -25.35 -11.08 -21.57
CA SER A 355 -26.40 -11.15 -22.59
C SER A 355 -27.47 -12.20 -22.29
N ALA A 356 -27.40 -12.91 -21.16
CA ALA A 356 -28.41 -13.88 -20.74
C ALA A 356 -29.80 -13.22 -20.56
N ASP A 357 -30.82 -13.82 -21.17
CA ASP A 357 -32.16 -13.24 -21.31
C ASP A 357 -33.29 -14.14 -20.78
N GLN A 358 -32.96 -15.26 -20.12
CA GLN A 358 -33.94 -16.26 -19.71
C GLN A 358 -34.77 -15.83 -18.48
N SER A 359 -34.11 -15.26 -17.47
CA SER A 359 -34.73 -14.73 -16.25
C SER A 359 -33.79 -13.73 -15.57
N THR A 360 -34.30 -13.00 -14.58
CA THR A 360 -33.47 -12.09 -13.78
C THR A 360 -32.38 -12.86 -13.02
N GLU A 361 -32.73 -14.02 -12.45
CA GLU A 361 -31.79 -14.90 -11.75
C GLU A 361 -30.69 -15.42 -12.69
N ALA A 362 -31.06 -15.82 -13.90
CA ALA A 362 -30.11 -16.27 -14.91
C ALA A 362 -29.16 -15.14 -15.33
N LEU A 363 -29.70 -13.93 -15.56
CA LEU A 363 -28.91 -12.73 -15.87
C LEU A 363 -27.89 -12.41 -14.75
N ILE A 364 -28.34 -12.39 -13.49
CA ILE A 364 -27.46 -12.10 -12.34
C ILE A 364 -26.38 -13.17 -12.20
N ALA A 365 -26.75 -14.45 -12.31
CA ALA A 365 -25.82 -15.56 -12.20
C ALA A 365 -24.76 -15.53 -13.31
N ALA A 366 -25.18 -15.32 -14.56
CA ALA A 366 -24.27 -15.22 -15.71
C ALA A 366 -23.36 -14.01 -15.61
N THR A 367 -23.91 -12.83 -15.26
CA THR A 367 -23.14 -11.59 -15.06
C THR A 367 -22.02 -11.78 -14.03
N ARG A 368 -22.35 -12.36 -12.87
CA ARG A 368 -21.37 -12.61 -11.80
C ARG A 368 -20.34 -13.67 -12.19
N ARG A 369 -20.73 -14.68 -12.97
CA ARG A 369 -19.82 -15.70 -13.50
C ARG A 369 -18.87 -15.16 -14.57
N GLU A 370 -19.32 -14.21 -15.38
CA GLU A 370 -18.49 -13.60 -16.41
C GLU A 370 -17.57 -12.52 -15.85
N GLY A 371 -18.05 -11.76 -14.86
CA GLY A 371 -17.35 -10.59 -14.31
C GLY A 371 -16.30 -10.89 -13.23
N PHE A 372 -16.53 -11.87 -12.36
CA PHE A 372 -15.63 -12.19 -11.24
C PHE A 372 -14.70 -13.37 -11.53
N ASN A 373 -13.44 -13.32 -11.09
CA ASN A 373 -12.56 -14.50 -11.09
C ASN A 373 -12.96 -15.57 -10.03
N ASP A 374 -12.22 -16.68 -10.01
CA ASP A 374 -12.43 -17.78 -9.07
C ASP A 374 -12.15 -17.41 -7.60
N VAL A 375 -11.21 -16.50 -7.34
CA VAL A 375 -10.90 -16.04 -5.97
C VAL A 375 -12.11 -15.32 -5.38
N VAL A 376 -12.66 -14.34 -6.10
CA VAL A 376 -13.82 -13.56 -5.67
C VAL A 376 -15.04 -14.47 -5.50
N ARG A 377 -15.31 -15.34 -6.49
CA ARG A 377 -16.42 -16.32 -6.40
C ARG A 377 -16.26 -17.30 -5.23
N GLY A 378 -15.05 -17.80 -5.01
CA GLY A 378 -14.75 -18.72 -3.90
C GLY A 378 -14.99 -18.08 -2.53
N ARG A 379 -14.63 -16.80 -2.36
CA ARG A 379 -14.92 -16.05 -1.12
C ARG A 379 -16.40 -15.77 -0.95
N ILE A 380 -17.14 -15.43 -2.02
CA ILE A 380 -18.61 -15.28 -1.98
C ILE A 380 -19.28 -16.59 -1.53
N LEU A 381 -18.88 -17.72 -2.14
CA LEU A 381 -19.43 -19.03 -1.80
C LEU A 381 -19.17 -19.39 -0.33
N SER A 382 -17.94 -19.21 0.13
CA SER A 382 -17.53 -19.47 1.52
C SER A 382 -18.27 -18.57 2.51
N GLY A 383 -18.43 -17.29 2.17
CA GLY A 383 -19.15 -16.31 2.98
C GLY A 383 -20.61 -16.67 3.16
N ASN A 384 -21.29 -17.02 2.06
CA ASN A 384 -22.68 -17.51 2.11
C ASN A 384 -22.79 -18.76 3.00
N TYR A 385 -21.85 -19.69 2.91
CA TYR A 385 -21.81 -20.86 3.80
C TYR A 385 -21.69 -20.47 5.27
N PHE A 386 -20.78 -19.57 5.63
CA PHE A 386 -20.62 -19.11 7.02
C PHE A 386 -21.85 -18.35 7.54
N LEU A 387 -22.59 -17.68 6.66
CA LEU A 387 -23.77 -16.88 6.98
C LEU A 387 -25.09 -17.67 6.98
N LEU A 388 -25.09 -18.95 6.58
CA LEU A 388 -26.27 -19.80 6.74
C LEU A 388 -26.70 -19.84 8.21
N LYS A 389 -28.02 -19.82 8.47
CA LYS A 389 -28.60 -19.82 9.83
C LYS A 389 -28.00 -20.89 10.75
N GLN A 390 -27.77 -22.10 10.25
CA GLN A 390 -27.20 -23.22 11.01
C GLN A 390 -25.69 -23.09 11.29
N ASN A 391 -24.99 -22.26 10.52
CA ASN A 391 -23.53 -22.07 10.59
C ASN A 391 -23.14 -20.76 11.29
N TYR A 392 -24.02 -19.76 11.30
CA TYR A 392 -23.73 -18.39 11.72
C TYR A 392 -23.05 -18.29 13.09
N ASP A 393 -23.58 -18.98 14.10
CA ASP A 393 -23.02 -18.96 15.46
C ASP A 393 -21.68 -19.69 15.55
N ASN A 394 -21.52 -20.78 14.79
CA ASN A 394 -20.33 -21.63 14.78
C ASN A 394 -19.14 -20.97 14.09
N TYR A 395 -19.39 -20.14 13.07
CA TYR A 395 -18.35 -19.50 12.28
C TYR A 395 -18.27 -17.99 12.53
N PHE A 396 -19.28 -17.22 12.10
CA PHE A 396 -19.21 -15.76 12.11
C PHE A 396 -19.14 -15.19 13.53
N ILE A 397 -20.06 -15.59 14.43
CA ILE A 397 -20.02 -15.15 15.83
C ILE A 397 -18.76 -15.64 16.55
N LYS A 398 -18.31 -16.86 16.25
CA LYS A 398 -17.07 -17.39 16.83
C LYS A 398 -15.85 -16.58 16.39
N ALA A 399 -15.76 -16.23 15.11
CA ALA A 399 -14.68 -15.38 14.58
C ALA A 399 -14.72 -13.97 15.21
N GLN A 400 -15.90 -13.36 15.36
CA GLN A 400 -16.04 -12.07 16.06
C GLN A 400 -15.54 -12.14 17.53
N LYS A 401 -15.80 -13.25 18.23
CA LYS A 401 -15.27 -13.48 19.58
C LYS A 401 -13.73 -13.63 19.59
N VAL A 402 -13.16 -14.34 18.62
CA VAL A 402 -11.69 -14.46 18.47
C VAL A 402 -11.05 -13.10 18.16
N ARG A 403 -11.66 -12.32 17.25
CA ARG A 403 -11.25 -10.94 16.97
C ARG A 403 -11.20 -10.09 18.24
N ARG A 404 -12.18 -10.24 19.14
CA ARG A 404 -12.19 -9.55 20.44
C ARG A 404 -11.03 -9.97 21.34
N LEU A 405 -10.63 -11.24 21.34
CA LEU A 405 -9.46 -11.72 22.07
C LEU A 405 -8.17 -11.08 21.53
N ILE A 406 -7.99 -11.06 20.21
CA ILE A 406 -6.85 -10.40 19.54
C ILE A 406 -6.79 -8.92 19.94
N ALA A 407 -7.90 -8.19 19.83
CA ALA A 407 -7.96 -6.78 20.24
C ALA A 407 -7.66 -6.59 21.75
N THR A 408 -8.08 -7.54 22.58
CA THR A 408 -7.83 -7.51 24.03
C THR A 408 -6.34 -7.70 24.35
N ASP A 409 -5.62 -8.53 23.61
CA ASP A 409 -4.18 -8.72 23.78
C ASP A 409 -3.42 -7.42 23.53
N PHE A 410 -3.67 -6.76 22.39
CA PHE A 410 -3.08 -5.43 22.12
C PHE A 410 -3.48 -4.40 23.18
N ALA A 411 -4.75 -4.36 23.60
CA ALA A 411 -5.19 -3.41 24.62
C ALA A 411 -4.52 -3.66 25.98
N LYS A 412 -4.21 -4.91 26.34
CA LYS A 412 -3.44 -5.25 27.55
C LYS A 412 -1.98 -4.83 27.40
N LEU A 413 -1.38 -5.10 26.25
CA LEU A 413 0.00 -4.73 25.94
C LEU A 413 0.23 -3.21 26.05
N PHE A 414 -0.55 -2.39 25.35
CA PHE A 414 -0.36 -0.94 25.41
C PHE A 414 -0.64 -0.39 26.82
N ARG A 415 -1.53 -1.03 27.61
CA ARG A 415 -1.74 -0.69 29.03
C ARG A 415 -0.58 -1.09 29.94
N SER A 416 0.26 -2.04 29.56
CA SER A 416 1.44 -2.41 30.35
C SER A 416 2.62 -1.46 30.13
N GLY A 417 2.44 -0.37 29.38
CA GLY A 417 3.46 0.65 29.14
C GLY A 417 4.39 0.34 27.97
N VAL A 418 3.96 -0.50 27.02
CA VAL A 418 4.62 -0.63 25.71
C VAL A 418 4.07 0.45 24.80
N ASP A 419 4.94 1.20 24.12
CA ASP A 419 4.54 2.27 23.20
C ASP A 419 4.32 1.72 21.79
N ILE A 420 5.28 0.92 21.31
CA ILE A 420 5.33 0.41 19.94
C ILE A 420 5.71 -1.07 19.94
N LEU A 421 5.07 -1.85 19.09
CA LEU A 421 5.55 -3.20 18.74
C LEU A 421 6.48 -3.14 17.53
N LEU A 422 7.60 -3.85 17.61
CA LEU A 422 8.51 -4.08 16.50
C LEU A 422 8.34 -5.52 16.01
N THR A 423 7.93 -5.71 14.76
CA THR A 423 7.70 -7.04 14.17
C THR A 423 8.30 -7.12 12.77
N PRO A 424 8.54 -8.32 12.21
CA PRO A 424 8.70 -8.47 10.77
C PRO A 424 7.42 -8.01 10.04
N THR A 425 7.55 -7.56 8.79
CA THR A 425 6.38 -7.31 7.94
C THR A 425 5.97 -8.56 7.16
N THR A 426 6.94 -9.33 6.65
CA THR A 426 6.73 -10.53 5.82
C THR A 426 7.59 -11.69 6.32
N LEU A 427 7.22 -12.93 5.97
CA LEU A 427 8.02 -14.13 6.29
C LEU A 427 9.33 -14.21 5.50
N ASN A 428 9.29 -13.72 4.26
CA ASN A 428 10.37 -13.79 3.29
C ASN A 428 10.44 -12.49 2.47
N GLN A 429 11.56 -12.34 1.75
CA GLN A 429 11.70 -11.38 0.65
C GLN A 429 10.77 -11.73 -0.53
N ALA A 430 10.68 -10.84 -1.52
CA ALA A 430 9.82 -11.05 -2.68
C ALA A 430 10.13 -12.37 -3.39
N MET A 431 9.10 -13.18 -3.62
CA MET A 431 9.17 -14.46 -4.33
C MET A 431 9.08 -14.24 -5.84
N SER A 432 9.64 -15.15 -6.63
CA SER A 432 9.40 -15.15 -8.09
C SER A 432 7.93 -15.43 -8.37
N TYR A 433 7.42 -14.83 -9.43
CA TYR A 433 6.04 -15.06 -9.86
C TYR A 433 5.76 -16.55 -10.12
N HIS A 434 6.67 -17.23 -10.81
CA HIS A 434 6.55 -18.66 -11.08
C HIS A 434 6.38 -19.52 -9.81
N GLU A 435 7.16 -19.28 -8.76
CA GLU A 435 7.01 -20.02 -7.50
C GLU A 435 5.70 -19.63 -6.78
N PHE A 436 5.37 -18.33 -6.80
CA PHE A 436 4.19 -17.81 -6.12
C PHE A 436 2.88 -18.43 -6.64
N ILE A 437 2.74 -18.58 -7.96
CA ILE A 437 1.50 -19.09 -8.55
C ILE A 437 1.30 -20.60 -8.43
N LYS A 438 2.26 -21.35 -7.86
CA LYS A 438 2.12 -22.80 -7.62
C LYS A 438 1.12 -23.12 -6.51
N GLU A 439 0.95 -22.21 -5.56
CA GLU A 439 -0.03 -22.34 -4.49
C GLU A 439 -1.33 -21.61 -4.84
N ASP A 440 -2.43 -21.92 -4.17
CA ASP A 440 -3.69 -21.18 -4.35
C ASP A 440 -3.68 -19.84 -3.58
N ASN A 441 -4.57 -18.91 -3.95
CA ASN A 441 -4.66 -17.57 -3.34
C ASN A 441 -4.85 -17.59 -1.82
N ARG A 442 -5.60 -18.55 -1.27
CA ARG A 442 -5.87 -18.63 0.17
C ARG A 442 -4.60 -19.04 0.91
N THR A 443 -3.88 -20.04 0.41
CA THR A 443 -2.63 -20.52 1.00
C THR A 443 -1.58 -19.41 1.01
N ARG A 444 -1.38 -18.71 -0.13
CA ARG A 444 -0.47 -17.55 -0.22
C ARG A 444 -0.83 -16.44 0.76
N SER A 445 -2.10 -16.01 0.78
CA SER A 445 -2.56 -14.94 1.69
C SER A 445 -2.35 -15.30 3.17
N ALA A 446 -2.51 -16.59 3.53
CA ALA A 446 -2.28 -17.06 4.89
C ALA A 446 -0.81 -16.97 5.32
N GLN A 447 0.12 -17.15 4.40
CA GLN A 447 1.56 -17.04 4.64
C GLN A 447 2.00 -15.57 4.67
N ASP A 448 1.59 -14.80 3.67
CA ASP A 448 2.08 -13.44 3.43
C ASP A 448 1.55 -12.39 4.42
N ASP A 449 0.37 -12.62 5.00
CA ASP A 449 -0.31 -11.67 5.87
C ASP A 449 -0.22 -12.03 7.37
N ILE A 450 0.55 -13.06 7.74
CA ILE A 450 0.61 -13.61 9.10
C ILE A 450 0.98 -12.58 10.17
N PHE A 451 1.81 -11.59 9.83
CA PHE A 451 2.25 -10.54 10.75
C PHE A 451 1.40 -9.27 10.69
N THR A 452 0.51 -9.14 9.70
CA THR A 452 -0.17 -7.88 9.38
C THR A 452 -1.63 -7.85 9.81
N GLN A 453 -2.37 -8.96 9.70
CA GLN A 453 -3.84 -8.99 9.89
C GLN A 453 -4.29 -8.61 11.30
N ALA A 454 -3.54 -9.01 12.32
CA ALA A 454 -3.91 -8.77 13.71
C ALA A 454 -4.07 -7.26 14.03
N ALA A 455 -3.27 -6.40 13.38
CA ALA A 455 -3.39 -4.95 13.52
C ALA A 455 -4.69 -4.41 12.91
N ASN A 456 -5.13 -4.92 11.76
CA ASN A 456 -6.42 -4.55 11.14
C ASN A 456 -7.59 -4.97 12.03
N MET A 457 -7.54 -6.20 12.55
CA MET A 457 -8.56 -6.72 13.45
C MET A 457 -8.75 -5.87 14.71
N ALA A 458 -7.65 -5.37 15.26
CA ALA A 458 -7.62 -4.49 16.41
C ALA A 458 -7.82 -2.99 16.08
N GLY A 459 -7.91 -2.63 14.79
CA GLY A 459 -8.09 -1.25 14.32
C GLY A 459 -6.86 -0.35 14.51
N LEU A 460 -5.68 -0.91 14.73
CA LEU A 460 -4.46 -0.19 15.15
C LEU A 460 -3.66 0.37 13.99
N PRO A 461 -2.98 1.52 14.13
CA PRO A 461 -2.08 2.02 13.11
C PRO A 461 -0.81 1.15 13.03
N ALA A 462 -0.32 0.92 11.82
CA ALA A 462 0.90 0.16 11.57
C ALA A 462 1.64 0.70 10.35
N VAL A 463 2.97 0.76 10.41
CA VAL A 463 3.83 1.20 9.30
C VAL A 463 4.90 0.18 9.01
N SER A 464 5.10 -0.16 7.73
CA SER A 464 6.24 -0.93 7.24
C SER A 464 7.32 0.02 6.75
N VAL A 465 8.56 -0.19 7.18
CA VAL A 465 9.74 0.60 6.83
C VAL A 465 10.81 -0.31 6.21
N PRO A 466 11.35 0.03 5.01
CA PRO A 466 12.47 -0.69 4.43
C PRO A 466 13.68 -0.67 5.36
N SER A 467 14.23 -1.83 5.68
CA SER A 467 15.17 -2.00 6.79
C SER A 467 16.54 -2.51 6.36
N ALA A 468 16.60 -3.38 5.35
CA ALA A 468 17.85 -3.90 4.81
C ALA A 468 17.64 -4.49 3.42
N LEU A 469 18.74 -4.70 2.70
CA LEU A 469 18.75 -5.62 1.56
C LEU A 469 19.19 -7.01 2.02
N SER A 470 18.56 -8.02 1.45
CA SER A 470 18.95 -9.41 1.65
C SER A 470 20.28 -9.76 0.98
N GLY A 471 20.75 -10.98 1.21
CA GLY A 471 21.86 -11.60 0.51
C GLY A 471 21.66 -11.57 -1.01
N LYS A 472 20.42 -11.65 -1.49
CA LYS A 472 20.06 -11.52 -2.92
C LYS A 472 19.90 -10.08 -3.40
N GLY A 473 20.03 -9.09 -2.53
CA GLY A 473 19.85 -7.69 -2.90
C GLY A 473 18.39 -7.26 -3.00
N LEU A 474 17.48 -7.97 -2.33
CA LEU A 474 16.05 -7.66 -2.30
C LEU A 474 15.64 -6.96 -0.99
N PRO A 475 14.59 -6.12 -1.00
CA PRO A 475 14.12 -5.45 0.20
C PRO A 475 13.67 -6.41 1.30
N ILE A 476 14.00 -6.04 2.54
CA ILE A 476 13.45 -6.57 3.78
C ILE A 476 12.83 -5.40 4.54
N GLY A 477 11.54 -5.48 4.85
CA GLY A 477 10.82 -4.51 5.67
C GLY A 477 10.55 -5.01 7.10
N LEU A 478 10.60 -4.08 8.05
CA LEU A 478 10.09 -4.28 9.41
C LEU A 478 8.87 -3.41 9.64
N GLN A 479 8.00 -3.88 10.52
CA GLN A 479 6.73 -3.26 10.86
C GLN A 479 6.78 -2.70 12.28
N PHE A 480 6.18 -1.52 12.43
CA PHE A 480 5.90 -0.89 13.71
C PHE A 480 4.38 -0.83 13.89
N ILE A 481 3.86 -1.30 15.03
CA ILE A 481 2.43 -1.20 15.36
C ILE A 481 2.29 -0.29 16.57
N GLY A 482 1.51 0.77 16.44
CA GLY A 482 1.27 1.76 17.49
C GLY A 482 -0.11 1.62 18.12
N ARG A 483 -0.32 2.40 19.17
CA ARG A 483 -1.64 2.57 19.79
C ARG A 483 -2.57 3.33 18.84
N ALA A 484 -3.87 3.01 18.87
CA ALA A 484 -4.90 3.73 18.13
C ALA A 484 -4.81 5.25 18.37
N PHE A 485 -4.86 6.03 17.29
CA PHE A 485 -4.78 7.50 17.26
C PHE A 485 -3.46 8.10 17.79
N HIS A 486 -2.38 7.31 17.83
CA HIS A 486 -1.04 7.76 18.22
C HIS A 486 -0.07 7.72 17.03
N GLU A 487 -0.53 8.05 15.82
CA GLU A 487 0.28 8.04 14.59
C GLU A 487 1.52 8.93 14.69
N LEU A 488 1.46 10.05 15.41
CA LEU A 488 2.63 10.89 15.66
C LEU A 488 3.74 10.09 16.37
N GLN A 489 3.40 9.40 17.45
CA GLN A 489 4.35 8.58 18.21
C GLN A 489 4.89 7.43 17.34
N LEU A 490 4.01 6.75 16.59
CA LEU A 490 4.39 5.68 15.67
C LEU A 490 5.38 6.16 14.60
N LEU A 491 5.08 7.28 13.95
CA LEU A 491 5.89 7.82 12.87
C LEU A 491 7.19 8.46 13.39
N MET A 492 7.24 8.95 14.63
CA MET A 492 8.49 9.34 15.28
C MET A 492 9.45 8.14 15.40
N VAL A 493 8.98 7.02 15.93
CA VAL A 493 9.82 5.81 16.07
C VAL A 493 10.25 5.27 14.70
N ALA A 494 9.32 5.20 13.75
CA ALA A 494 9.61 4.77 12.39
C ALA A 494 10.65 5.68 11.69
N ARG A 495 10.53 7.00 11.82
CA ARG A 495 11.47 7.97 11.24
C ARG A 495 12.85 7.86 11.87
N TRP A 496 12.92 7.71 13.19
CA TRP A 496 14.18 7.50 13.87
C TRP A 496 14.89 6.26 13.32
N PHE A 497 14.15 5.15 13.19
CA PHE A 497 14.67 3.88 12.67
C PHE A 497 15.10 3.97 11.20
N GLU A 498 14.29 4.58 10.33
CA GLU A 498 14.61 4.84 8.93
C GLU A 498 15.98 5.52 8.77
N LYS A 499 16.28 6.52 9.62
CA LYS A 499 17.58 7.22 9.62
C LYS A 499 18.75 6.34 10.08
N GLN A 500 18.52 5.37 10.95
CA GLN A 500 19.59 4.46 11.40
C GLN A 500 19.97 3.44 10.33
N VAL A 501 18.98 2.93 9.59
CA VAL A 501 19.20 1.84 8.63
C VAL A 501 19.64 2.32 7.25
N GLN A 502 19.35 3.57 6.89
CA GLN A 502 19.77 4.20 5.63
C GLN A 502 19.55 3.28 4.41
N PHE A 503 18.33 2.76 4.29
CA PHE A 503 17.99 1.82 3.24
C PHE A 503 18.33 2.40 1.86
N PRO A 504 19.00 1.63 0.97
CA PRO A 504 19.46 2.14 -0.30
C PRO A 504 18.29 2.44 -1.24
N VAL A 505 18.43 3.53 -1.99
CA VAL A 505 17.50 3.89 -3.07
C VAL A 505 17.60 2.84 -4.19
N LEU A 506 16.45 2.46 -4.75
CA LEU A 506 16.38 1.58 -5.92
C LEU A 506 17.25 2.14 -7.07
N ASP A 507 18.04 1.26 -7.72
CA ASP A 507 18.83 1.59 -8.91
C ASP A 507 18.35 0.73 -10.08
N LEU A 508 17.44 1.27 -10.88
CA LEU A 508 16.92 0.63 -12.09
C LEU A 508 17.91 0.80 -13.25
N GLU A 509 18.55 -0.30 -13.61
CA GLU A 509 19.53 -0.37 -14.70
C GLU A 509 18.96 0.18 -16.02
N GLY A 510 19.65 1.12 -16.65
CA GLY A 510 19.27 1.68 -17.96
C GLY A 510 18.08 2.66 -17.94
N ILE A 511 17.34 2.77 -16.84
CA ILE A 511 16.20 3.70 -16.69
C ILE A 511 16.61 4.93 -15.89
N MET A 512 17.49 4.78 -14.90
CA MET A 512 17.94 5.89 -14.05
C MET A 512 19.20 6.59 -14.58
N ASP A 513 19.98 5.93 -15.45
CA ASP A 513 21.20 6.51 -16.04
C ASP A 513 20.95 7.75 -16.93
N PRO A 514 19.89 7.79 -17.78
CA PRO A 514 19.54 8.99 -18.54
C PRO A 514 19.10 10.18 -17.66
N LEU A 515 18.56 9.91 -16.47
CA LEU A 515 18.10 10.96 -15.54
C LEU A 515 19.27 11.67 -14.84
N ASP A 516 20.39 10.97 -14.65
CA ASP A 516 21.60 11.50 -14.02
C ASP A 516 22.55 12.17 -15.05
N THR A 517 22.53 11.73 -16.32
CA THR A 517 23.44 12.19 -17.39
C THR A 517 23.06 13.52 -18.07
N VAL A 518 21.82 14.02 -17.93
CA VAL A 518 21.43 15.38 -18.39
C VAL A 518 22.22 16.49 -17.66
N SER A 519 22.99 16.16 -16.61
CA SER A 519 23.85 17.11 -15.89
C SER A 519 25.22 17.40 -16.54
N HIS A 520 25.66 16.62 -17.52
CA HIS A 520 27.01 16.77 -18.10
C HIS A 520 27.07 17.51 -19.43
N GLN A 521 25.97 17.62 -20.20
CA GLN A 521 25.97 18.32 -21.48
C GLN A 521 25.69 19.83 -21.40
N GLU A 522 25.23 20.36 -20.26
CA GLU A 522 25.00 21.80 -20.08
C GLU A 522 26.22 22.57 -19.53
N LYS A 523 27.35 21.89 -19.26
CA LYS A 523 28.59 22.53 -18.77
C LYS A 523 29.66 22.78 -19.84
N SER A 524 29.44 22.41 -21.10
CA SER A 524 30.44 22.60 -22.18
C SER A 524 30.09 23.67 -23.22
N ALA A 525 29.04 24.47 -23.03
CA ALA A 525 28.64 25.52 -23.98
C ALA A 525 28.86 26.97 -23.46
N PHE A 526 29.66 27.17 -22.40
CA PHE A 526 29.97 28.50 -21.86
C PHE A 526 31.47 28.86 -21.87
N PHE A 527 32.30 28.06 -22.55
CA PHE A 527 33.68 28.44 -22.88
C PHE A 527 34.03 27.96 -24.29
N SER A 528 33.65 28.77 -25.29
CA SER A 528 34.34 28.96 -26.57
C SER A 528 33.86 30.24 -27.22
#